data_AF-A0A925V1N1-F1
#
_entry.id   AF-A0A925V1N1-F1
#
_cell.length_a   1.000
_cell.length_b   1.000
_cell.length_c   1.000
_cell.angle_alpha   90.00
_cell.angle_beta   90.00
_cell.angle_gamma   90.00
#
_symmetry.space_group_name_H-M   'P 1'
#
loop_
_entity.id
_entity.type
_entity.pdbx_description
1 polymer ?
#
loop_
_entity_poly.entity_id
_entity_poly.type
_entity_poly.pdbx_seq_one_letter_code
_entity_poly.pdbx_strand_id
1 'polypeptide(L)'
;RLTLTTATGNDAARVLAGHGQSWRGGADIEEVSGNVLLDAASGTWLSAEVHVRYAVAGPDGRRLRGSVDVTGTVAPLSPELAHIEIPSDAQPLLERTRYEAERARLLDGLAGP
;
A
#
# COMPACT_ATOMS: atom_id res chain seq x y z
N ARG A 1 16.99 3.67 -2.11
CA ARG A 1 16.84 3.86 -0.65
C ARG A 1 15.57 4.66 -0.44
N LEU A 2 14.52 4.03 0.08
CA LEU A 2 13.26 4.71 0.42
C LEU A 2 13.36 5.22 1.86
N THR A 3 13.11 6.51 2.04
CA THR A 3 13.06 7.13 3.37
C THR A 3 11.59 7.22 3.77
N LEU A 4 11.23 6.56 4.87
CA LEU A 4 9.90 6.70 5.46
C LEU A 4 9.82 8.10 6.09
N THR A 5 8.78 8.84 5.74
CA THR A 5 8.46 10.12 6.38
C THR A 5 7.07 10.00 6.98
N THR A 6 6.89 10.60 8.15
CA THR A 6 5.58 10.71 8.78
C THR A 6 4.72 11.63 7.92
N ALA A 7 3.73 11.06 7.23
CA ALA A 7 2.68 11.86 6.63
C ALA A 7 1.74 12.30 7.76
N THR A 8 1.77 13.58 8.13
CA THR A 8 0.87 14.17 9.16
C THR A 8 -0.58 14.35 8.66
N GLY A 9 -0.97 13.62 7.60
CA GLY A 9 -2.34 13.56 7.12
C GLY A 9 -3.16 12.68 8.04
N ASN A 10 -3.88 13.30 8.98
CA ASN A 10 -4.83 12.61 9.84
C ASN A 10 -6.04 12.20 8.98
N ASP A 11 -5.92 11.08 8.27
CA ASP A 11 -7.01 10.54 7.46
C ASP A 11 -8.07 9.93 8.40
N ALA A 12 -9.09 10.74 8.70
CA ALA A 12 -10.17 10.38 9.60
C ALA A 12 -10.86 9.06 9.22
N ALA A 13 -10.85 8.68 7.94
CA ALA A 13 -11.40 7.41 7.47
C ALA A 13 -10.57 6.20 7.91
N ARG A 14 -9.24 6.33 8.02
CA ARG A 14 -8.33 5.26 8.51
C ARG A 14 -8.35 5.12 10.03
N VAL A 15 -8.71 6.20 10.73
CA VAL A 15 -8.90 6.21 12.19
C VAL A 15 -10.16 5.42 12.61
N LEU A 16 -11.16 5.27 11.73
CA LEU A 16 -12.52 4.80 12.11
C LEU A 16 -12.73 3.27 12.25
N ALA A 17 -11.71 2.42 12.10
CA ALA A 17 -11.87 0.97 12.24
C ALA A 17 -11.49 0.45 13.65
N GLY A 18 -12.42 0.49 14.60
CA GLY A 18 -12.35 -0.35 15.81
C GLY A 18 -12.87 0.28 17.10
N HIS A 19 -13.62 -0.49 17.89
CA HIS A 19 -13.99 -0.15 19.27
C HIS A 19 -12.73 -0.13 20.17
N GLY A 20 -12.37 1.02 20.73
CA GLY A 20 -11.19 1.17 21.63
C GLY A 20 -10.34 2.45 21.46
N GLN A 21 -10.93 3.54 20.97
CA GLN A 21 -10.24 4.73 20.43
C GLN A 21 -9.53 5.65 21.45
N SER A 22 -9.83 5.55 22.75
CA SER A 22 -9.44 6.61 23.70
C SER A 22 -7.93 6.80 23.85
N TRP A 23 -7.14 5.74 23.72
CA TRP A 23 -5.68 5.84 23.84
C TRP A 23 -4.98 6.19 22.52
N ARG A 24 -5.59 5.89 21.36
CA ARG A 24 -5.00 6.15 20.04
C ARG A 24 -5.13 7.62 19.62
N GLY A 25 -6.25 8.26 19.96
CA GLY A 25 -6.48 9.68 19.67
C GLY A 25 -5.57 10.64 20.44
N GLY A 26 -4.90 10.17 21.50
CA GLY A 26 -3.98 10.94 22.33
C GLY A 26 -2.50 10.59 22.16
N ALA A 27 -2.15 9.73 21.19
CA ALA A 27 -0.78 9.35 20.93
C ALA A 27 -0.11 10.35 19.97
N ASP A 28 0.99 10.96 20.42
CA ASP A 28 1.87 11.81 19.63
C ASP A 28 3.01 10.95 19.06
N ILE A 29 3.10 10.85 17.73
CA ILE A 29 4.14 10.08 17.06
C ILE A 29 5.40 10.96 16.94
N GLU A 30 6.41 10.64 17.75
CA GLU A 30 7.66 11.41 17.83
C GLU A 30 8.63 11.06 16.70
N GLU A 31 8.68 9.78 16.31
CA GLU A 31 9.61 9.29 15.29
C GLU A 31 9.02 8.08 14.57
N VAL A 32 9.23 8.01 13.25
CA VAL A 32 9.07 6.79 12.46
C VAL A 32 10.34 6.61 11.64
N SER A 33 11.02 5.50 11.84
CA SER A 33 12.23 5.13 11.11
C SER A 33 12.19 3.66 10.73
N GLY A 34 12.90 3.28 9.67
CA GLY A 34 12.85 1.90 9.20
C GLY A 34 13.21 1.75 7.74
N ASN A 35 13.09 0.51 7.26
CA ASN A 35 13.40 0.11 5.90
C ASN A 35 12.23 -0.66 5.30
N VAL A 36 12.00 -0.43 4.01
CA VAL A 36 11.06 -1.19 3.19
C VAL A 36 11.83 -1.74 2.00
N LEU A 37 11.85 -3.06 1.84
CA LEU A 37 12.40 -3.74 0.69
C LEU A 37 11.30 -3.91 -0.36
N LEU A 38 11.58 -3.44 -1.57
CA LEU A 38 10.69 -3.58 -2.72
C LEU A 38 11.36 -4.47 -3.77
N ASP A 39 10.54 -5.20 -4.53
CA ASP A 39 10.97 -5.77 -5.80
C ASP A 39 11.15 -4.65 -6.83
N ALA A 40 12.32 -4.60 -7.45
CA ALA A 40 12.67 -3.51 -8.37
C ALA A 40 11.90 -3.58 -9.70
N ALA A 41 11.47 -4.78 -10.11
CA ALA A 41 10.76 -4.97 -11.38
C ALA A 41 9.27 -4.60 -11.27
N SER A 42 8.59 -5.05 -10.21
CA SER A 42 7.15 -4.84 -10.01
C SER A 42 6.81 -3.67 -9.09
N GLY A 43 7.76 -3.19 -8.28
CA GLY A 43 7.51 -2.23 -7.21
C GLY A 43 6.78 -2.83 -5.99
N THR A 44 6.58 -4.15 -5.97
CA THR A 44 5.85 -4.84 -4.89
C THR A 44 6.66 -4.84 -3.60
N TRP A 45 6.00 -4.63 -2.47
CA TRP A 45 6.62 -4.72 -1.15
C TRP A 45 6.96 -6.18 -0.79
N LEU A 46 8.20 -6.43 -0.38
CA LEU A 46 8.72 -7.75 0.00
C LEU A 46 8.86 -7.90 1.52
N SER A 47 9.45 -6.91 2.19
CA SER A 47 9.60 -6.89 3.64
C SER A 47 9.74 -5.49 4.20
N ALA A 48 9.26 -5.25 5.42
CA ALA A 48 9.44 -3.99 6.12
C ALA A 48 9.84 -4.24 7.56
N GLU A 49 10.71 -3.36 8.03
CA GLU A 49 11.06 -3.21 9.43
C GLU A 49 10.87 -1.73 9.76
N VAL A 50 9.93 -1.44 10.67
CA VAL A 50 9.56 -0.08 11.03
C VAL A 50 9.58 0.05 12.55
N HIS A 51 10.36 0.99 13.03
CA HIS A 51 10.39 1.43 14.42
C HIS A 51 9.57 2.72 14.56
N VAL A 52 8.67 2.74 15.54
CA VAL A 52 7.86 3.91 15.85
C VAL A 52 8.05 4.29 17.30
N ARG A 53 8.46 5.53 17.55
CA ARG A 53 8.46 6.13 18.89
C ARG A 53 7.24 7.00 19.05
N TYR A 54 6.56 6.83 20.17
CA TYR A 54 5.35 7.57 20.47
C TYR A 54 5.32 8.03 21.92
N ALA A 55 4.49 9.01 22.19
CA ALA A 55 4.17 9.45 23.53
C ALA A 55 2.66 9.54 23.73
N VAL A 56 2.21 9.26 24.95
CA VAL A 56 0.81 9.38 25.37
C VAL A 56 0.72 10.17 26.66
N ALA A 57 -0.40 10.87 26.86
CA ALA A 57 -0.70 11.48 28.14
C ALA A 57 -1.06 10.39 29.16
N GLY A 58 -0.33 10.36 30.27
CA GLY A 58 -0.63 9.51 31.41
C GLY A 58 -1.84 10.02 32.20
N PRO A 59 -2.45 9.17 33.05
CA PRO A 59 -3.58 9.57 33.90
C PRO A 59 -3.26 10.72 34.88
N ASP A 60 -1.98 10.90 35.20
CA ASP A 60 -1.44 11.95 36.06
C ASP A 60 -1.00 13.21 35.28
N GLY A 61 -1.29 13.27 33.98
CA GLY A 61 -0.89 14.36 33.09
C GLY A 61 0.59 14.32 32.67
N ARG A 62 1.37 13.32 33.10
CA ARG A 62 2.76 13.17 32.67
C ARG A 62 2.82 12.52 31.29
N ARG A 63 3.83 12.91 30.50
CA ARG A 63 4.08 12.32 29.18
C ARG A 63 4.76 10.96 29.36
N LEU A 64 4.07 9.89 28.99
CA LEU A 64 4.63 8.54 28.93
C LEU A 64 5.18 8.31 27.53
N ARG A 65 6.37 7.69 27.43
CA ARG A 65 7.01 7.39 26.15
C ARG A 65 7.03 5.88 25.93
N GLY A 66 6.75 5.48 24.70
CA GLY A 66 6.78 4.11 24.26
C GLY A 66 7.42 3.98 22.89
N SER A 67 7.74 2.74 22.54
CA SER A 67 8.17 2.37 21.20
C SER A 67 7.43 1.11 20.77
N VAL A 68 7.26 0.96 19.45
CA VAL A 68 6.75 -0.26 18.84
C VAL A 68 7.60 -0.60 17.63
N ASP A 69 7.94 -1.88 17.52
CA ASP A 69 8.61 -2.46 16.38
C ASP A 69 7.60 -3.24 15.55
N VAL A 70 7.54 -2.92 14.26
CA VAL A 70 6.66 -3.58 13.29
C VAL A 70 7.53 -4.25 12.25
N THR A 71 7.42 -5.57 12.16
CA THR A 71 8.06 -6.38 11.13
C THR A 71 7.00 -7.01 10.24
N GLY A 72 7.22 -6.97 8.94
CA GLY A 72 6.33 -7.56 7.94
C GLY A 72 7.13 -8.21 6.84
N THR A 73 6.70 -9.39 6.40
CA THR A 73 7.27 -10.10 5.27
C THR A 73 6.14 -10.62 4.40
N VAL A 74 6.35 -10.59 3.09
CA VAL A 74 5.43 -11.17 2.11
C VAL A 74 5.96 -12.54 1.75
N ALA A 75 5.19 -13.58 2.09
CA ALA A 75 5.40 -14.90 1.55
C ALA A 75 4.70 -15.00 0.19
N PRO A 76 5.33 -15.60 -0.83
CA PRO A 76 4.64 -15.92 -2.07
C PRO A 76 3.44 -16.82 -1.75
N LEU A 77 2.27 -16.44 -2.26
CA LEU A 77 1.07 -17.27 -2.17
C LEU A 77 1.33 -18.59 -2.90
N SER A 78 0.88 -19.71 -2.33
CA SER A 78 0.87 -20.96 -3.06
C SER A 78 -0.02 -20.82 -4.31
N PRO A 79 0.30 -21.48 -5.43
CA PRO A 79 -0.48 -21.36 -6.67
C PRO A 79 -1.98 -21.67 -6.47
N GLU A 80 -2.29 -22.57 -5.55
CA GLU A 80 -3.65 -22.96 -5.17
C GLU A 80 -4.44 -21.82 -4.49
N LEU A 81 -3.75 -20.96 -3.72
CA LEU A 81 -4.34 -19.78 -3.07
C LEU A 81 -4.27 -18.51 -3.93
N ALA A 82 -3.44 -18.53 -4.97
CA ALA A 82 -3.32 -17.44 -5.95
C ALA A 82 -4.40 -17.51 -7.04
N HIS A 83 -5.39 -18.39 -6.91
CA HIS A 83 -6.52 -18.46 -7.83
C HIS A 83 -7.53 -17.36 -7.52
N ILE A 84 -7.60 -16.37 -8.39
CA ILE A 84 -8.70 -15.40 -8.40
C ILE A 84 -9.78 -16.00 -9.31
N GLU A 85 -10.92 -16.38 -8.71
CA GLU A 85 -12.09 -16.78 -9.49
C GLU A 85 -12.55 -15.59 -10.34
N ILE A 86 -12.54 -15.77 -11.66
CA ILE A 86 -13.11 -14.79 -12.58
C ILE A 86 -14.63 -14.97 -12.54
N PRO A 87 -15.42 -13.93 -12.21
CA PRO A 87 -16.87 -14.00 -12.27
C PRO A 87 -17.32 -14.50 -13.65
N SER A 88 -18.29 -15.42 -13.69
CA SER A 88 -18.76 -16.03 -14.93
C SER A 88 -19.34 -15.03 -15.95
N ASP A 89 -19.70 -13.84 -15.49
CA ASP A 89 -20.24 -12.72 -16.27
C ASP A 89 -19.20 -11.64 -16.60
N ALA A 90 -17.92 -11.86 -16.24
CA ALA A 90 -16.86 -10.93 -16.57
C ALA A 90 -16.74 -10.77 -18.09
N GLN A 91 -17.09 -9.58 -18.59
CA GLN A 91 -16.92 -9.26 -20.00
C GLN A 91 -15.46 -8.82 -20.25
N PRO A 92 -14.82 -9.32 -21.32
CA PRO A 92 -13.48 -8.89 -21.68
C PRO A 92 -13.48 -7.40 -22.00
N LEU A 93 -12.49 -6.67 -21.48
CA LEU A 93 -12.32 -5.24 -21.74
C LEU A 93 -12.10 -5.03 -23.26
N LEU A 94 -13.04 -4.35 -23.91
CA LEU A 94 -13.06 -4.10 -25.37
C LEU A 94 -11.91 -3.19 -25.88
N GLU A 95 -11.05 -2.70 -24.99
CA GLU A 95 -10.06 -1.66 -25.31
C GLU A 95 -8.91 -2.15 -26.20
N ARG A 96 -8.64 -3.46 -26.31
CA ARG A 96 -7.61 -3.99 -27.22
C ARG A 96 -8.01 -3.98 -28.69
N THR A 97 -9.30 -4.12 -29.00
CA THR A 97 -9.77 -4.19 -30.41
C THR A 97 -9.70 -2.83 -31.10
N ARG A 98 -9.95 -1.73 -30.35
CA ARG A 98 -9.93 -0.38 -30.91
C ARG A 98 -8.52 0.05 -31.32
N TYR A 99 -7.50 -0.25 -30.51
CA TYR A 99 -6.12 0.11 -30.83
C TYR A 99 -5.56 -0.66 -32.04
N GLU A 100 -5.89 -1.94 -32.18
CA GLU A 100 -5.41 -2.74 -33.33
C GLU A 100 -6.12 -2.34 -34.63
N ALA A 101 -7.42 -2.02 -34.57
CA ALA A 101 -8.17 -1.48 -35.71
C ALA A 101 -7.71 -0.07 -36.11
N GLU A 102 -7.46 0.81 -35.12
CA GLU A 102 -6.95 2.17 -35.38
C GLU A 102 -5.52 2.11 -35.91
N ARG A 103 -4.66 1.22 -35.38
CA ARG A 103 -3.32 0.97 -35.92
C ARG A 103 -3.36 0.45 -37.36
N ALA A 104 -4.25 -0.49 -37.68
CA ALA A 104 -4.43 -0.98 -39.04
C ALA A 104 -4.85 0.16 -39.99
N ARG A 105 -5.83 0.98 -39.57
CA ARG A 105 -6.26 2.16 -40.33
C ARG A 105 -5.16 3.21 -40.53
N LEU A 106 -4.34 3.45 -39.51
CA LEU A 106 -3.24 4.43 -39.57
C LEU A 106 -2.05 3.93 -40.41
N LEU A 107 -1.87 2.61 -40.53
CA LEU A 107 -0.79 1.99 -41.30
C LEU A 107 -1.19 1.64 -42.74
N ASP A 108 -2.49 1.54 -43.03
CA ASP A 108 -3.02 1.36 -44.39
C ASP A 108 -2.80 2.63 -45.21
N GLY A 109 -1.76 2.62 -46.04
CA GLY A 109 -1.26 3.77 -46.82
C GLY A 109 0.15 4.24 -46.46
N LEU A 110 0.74 3.77 -45.35
CA LEU A 110 2.15 4.02 -44.98
C LEU A 110 3.06 2.84 -45.31
N ALA A 111 2.51 1.64 -45.49
CA ALA A 111 3.17 0.54 -46.16
C ALA A 111 2.92 0.66 -47.68
N GLY A 112 3.73 1.48 -48.35
CA GLY A 112 3.86 1.42 -49.81
C GLY A 112 4.38 0.03 -50.27
N PRO A 113 4.27 -0.30 -51.57
CA PRO A 113 4.52 -1.63 -52.14
C PRO A 113 5.93 -2.19 -51.86
#